data_AF-A0A2H6BA28-F1
#
_entry.id   AF-A0A2H6BA28-F1
#
_cell.length_a   1.000
_cell.length_b   1.000
_cell.length_c   1.000
_cell.angle_alpha   90.00
_cell.angle_beta   90.00
_cell.angle_gamma   90.00
#
_symmetry.space_group_name_H-M   'P 1'
#
loop_
_entity.id
_entity.type
_entity.pdbx_description
1 polymer ?
#
loop_
_entity_poly.entity_id
_entity_poly.type
_entity_poly.pdbx_seq_one_letter_code
_entity_poly.pdbx_strand_id
1 'polypeptide(L)'
;MNHSTHPPSPHFEILIGNAELDFRRIAIPDPIVTGRQILEAAGARPVDEHLAIALLPDGALETLRQEELFDLRAKGAEKVLVFRTDRSFRFKIDDREGEWGPNLISGLVLKKNAGVDPRTHDVYQEIRGGEDLLIRDGDLVDLSKAGVEKFFTAIAQTTEGLSIVLPPRDVAYLEGRGIAYEDGSQPGQAGVVLKGIALPDGKFDAASADILVVLPPGYPDCPPDMFYCLPWLKLRGANRYPRAADQQHPFRGQIWQRWSRHNNTWRPGIDGIHTMVKRIERALAEAA
;
A
#
# COMPACT_ATOMS: atom_id res chain seq x y z
N MET A 1 -34.35 -34.86 42.42
CA MET A 1 -33.31 -35.30 41.47
C MET A 1 -32.69 -34.03 40.92
N ASN A 2 -31.49 -33.69 41.38
CA ASN A 2 -30.81 -32.44 41.00
C ASN A 2 -30.31 -32.54 39.55
N HIS A 3 -30.87 -31.70 38.68
CA HIS A 3 -30.27 -31.41 37.39
C HIS A 3 -28.95 -30.67 37.64
N SER A 4 -27.84 -31.39 37.50
CA SER A 4 -26.51 -30.79 37.47
C SER A 4 -26.34 -30.11 36.11
N THR A 5 -26.70 -28.84 36.02
CA THR A 5 -26.26 -27.96 34.93
C THR A 5 -24.75 -27.81 35.04
N HIS A 6 -24.01 -28.52 34.19
CA HIS A 6 -22.60 -28.23 33.99
C HIS A 6 -22.47 -26.78 33.49
N PRO A 7 -21.57 -25.96 34.05
CA PRO A 7 -21.24 -24.68 33.44
C PRO A 7 -20.73 -24.93 32.02
N PRO A 8 -21.00 -24.04 31.04
CA PRO A 8 -20.40 -24.18 29.71
C PRO A 8 -18.88 -24.26 29.89
N SER A 9 -18.27 -25.32 29.35
CA SER A 9 -16.81 -25.45 29.33
C SER A 9 -16.21 -24.18 28.77
N PRO A 10 -15.09 -23.65 29.33
CA PRO A 10 -14.45 -22.47 28.78
C PRO A 10 -14.02 -22.79 27.35
N HIS A 11 -14.77 -22.27 26.38
CA HIS A 11 -14.42 -22.39 24.99
C HIS A 11 -13.28 -21.42 24.70
N PHE A 12 -12.19 -21.94 24.13
CA PHE A 12 -11.13 -21.12 23.59
C PHE A 12 -11.54 -20.69 22.19
N GLU A 13 -11.56 -19.38 21.92
CA GLU A 13 -11.91 -18.85 20.61
C GLU A 13 -10.67 -18.66 19.76
N ILE A 14 -10.76 -19.09 18.50
CA ILE A 14 -9.72 -18.86 17.49
C ILE A 14 -10.35 -18.37 16.19
N LEU A 15 -9.52 -17.77 15.34
CA LEU A 15 -9.88 -17.34 14.00
C LEU A 15 -9.39 -18.36 12.97
N ILE A 16 -10.30 -18.93 12.19
CA ILE A 16 -9.97 -19.77 11.04
C ILE A 16 -10.01 -18.92 9.78
N GLY A 17 -8.89 -18.87 9.05
CA GLY A 17 -8.74 -18.13 7.79
C GLY A 17 -8.62 -19.03 6.56
N ASN A 18 -8.88 -18.46 5.39
CA ASN A 18 -8.65 -19.06 4.07
C ASN A 18 -7.41 -18.43 3.38
N ALA A 19 -7.22 -18.69 2.09
CA ALA A 19 -6.11 -18.15 1.29
C ALA A 19 -6.15 -16.64 1.08
N GLU A 20 -7.33 -16.04 1.16
CA GLU A 20 -7.54 -14.59 1.05
C GLU A 20 -7.32 -13.87 2.39
N LEU A 21 -7.07 -14.63 3.46
CA LEU A 21 -7.00 -14.17 4.85
C LEU A 21 -8.33 -13.59 5.34
N ASP A 22 -9.44 -14.17 4.88
CA ASP A 22 -10.76 -13.94 5.44
C ASP A 22 -10.97 -14.86 6.63
N PHE A 23 -11.21 -14.28 7.81
CA PHE A 23 -11.28 -15.02 9.06
C PHE A 23 -12.72 -15.16 9.56
N ARG A 24 -13.04 -16.34 10.08
CA ARG A 24 -14.23 -16.59 10.88
C ARG A 24 -13.86 -17.13 12.26
N ARG A 25 -14.63 -16.78 13.29
CA ARG A 25 -14.42 -17.32 14.64
C ARG A 25 -14.99 -18.72 14.77
N ILE A 26 -14.25 -19.58 15.48
CA ILE A 26 -14.74 -20.85 15.99
C ILE A 26 -14.37 -20.99 17.46
N ALA A 27 -15.14 -21.81 18.17
CA ALA A 27 -14.87 -22.22 19.54
C ALA A 27 -14.28 -23.63 19.53
N ILE A 28 -13.18 -23.82 20.26
CA ILE A 28 -12.59 -25.14 20.53
C ILE A 28 -12.56 -25.41 22.04
N PRO A 29 -12.65 -26.67 22.47
CA PRO A 29 -12.73 -26.99 23.90
C PRO A 29 -11.40 -26.87 24.65
N ASP A 30 -10.27 -26.99 23.95
CA ASP A 30 -8.92 -26.97 24.52
C ASP A 30 -7.97 -26.21 23.55
N PRO A 31 -7.11 -25.29 24.02
CA PRO A 31 -6.09 -24.65 23.18
C PRO A 31 -4.92 -25.56 22.79
N ILE A 32 -4.74 -26.72 23.44
CA ILE A 32 -3.74 -27.72 23.08
C ILE A 32 -4.38 -28.69 22.09
N VAL A 33 -4.02 -28.54 20.82
CA VAL A 33 -4.70 -29.20 19.71
C VAL A 33 -3.75 -29.89 18.75
N THR A 34 -4.25 -30.89 18.02
CA THR A 34 -3.60 -31.35 16.80
C THR A 34 -4.15 -30.62 15.57
N GLY A 35 -3.42 -30.68 14.46
CA GLY A 35 -3.91 -30.17 13.17
C GLY A 35 -5.24 -30.82 12.77
N ARG A 36 -5.42 -32.12 13.03
CA ARG A 36 -6.67 -32.84 12.74
C ARG A 36 -7.86 -32.25 13.50
N GLN A 37 -7.70 -31.96 14.79
CA GLN A 37 -8.78 -31.37 15.59
C GLN A 37 -9.19 -29.98 15.07
N ILE A 38 -8.22 -29.17 14.64
CA ILE A 38 -8.51 -27.86 14.04
C ILE A 38 -9.24 -28.03 12.70
N LEU A 39 -8.78 -28.93 11.84
CA LEU A 39 -9.42 -29.19 10.54
C LEU A 39 -10.86 -29.69 10.72
N GLU A 40 -11.10 -30.60 11.67
CA GLU A 40 -12.44 -31.09 12.00
C GLU A 40 -13.35 -29.99 12.55
N ALA A 41 -12.84 -29.17 13.48
CA ALA A 41 -13.58 -28.03 14.04
C ALA A 41 -13.87 -26.95 12.99
N ALA A 42 -12.99 -26.79 12.00
CA ALA A 42 -13.20 -25.96 10.83
C ALA A 42 -14.16 -26.60 9.80
N GLY A 43 -14.59 -27.86 9.98
CA GLY A 43 -15.44 -28.56 9.01
C GLY A 43 -14.72 -28.91 7.69
N ALA A 44 -13.38 -28.91 7.69
CA ALA A 44 -12.57 -29.28 6.53
C ALA A 44 -12.63 -30.81 6.33
N ARG A 45 -13.18 -31.24 5.19
CA ARG A 45 -13.33 -32.66 4.84
C ARG A 45 -13.00 -32.92 3.36
N PRO A 46 -12.32 -34.03 3.04
CA PRO A 46 -11.68 -34.96 3.97
C PRO A 46 -10.45 -34.33 4.63
N VAL A 47 -10.18 -34.66 5.90
CA VAL A 47 -9.10 -34.04 6.70
C VAL A 47 -7.74 -34.21 6.03
N ASP A 48 -7.49 -35.36 5.42
CA ASP A 48 -6.20 -35.69 4.79
C ASP A 48 -5.90 -34.91 3.50
N GLU A 49 -6.89 -34.21 2.94
CA GLU A 49 -6.71 -33.27 1.83
C GLU A 49 -6.52 -31.82 2.30
N HIS A 50 -6.39 -31.60 3.61
CA HIS A 50 -6.27 -30.27 4.18
C HIS A 50 -5.05 -30.11 5.08
N LEU A 51 -4.58 -28.87 5.12
CA LEU A 51 -3.43 -28.44 5.91
C LEU A 51 -3.87 -27.27 6.80
N ALA A 52 -3.44 -27.28 8.06
CA ALA A 52 -3.66 -26.20 9.02
C ALA A 52 -2.31 -25.52 9.35
N ILE A 53 -2.25 -24.19 9.23
CA ILE A 53 -1.05 -23.39 9.53
C ILE A 53 -1.39 -22.34 10.58
N ALA A 54 -0.71 -22.36 11.72
CA ALA A 54 -0.83 -21.32 12.73
C ALA A 54 -0.10 -20.04 12.27
N LEU A 55 -0.75 -18.89 12.43
CA LEU A 55 -0.14 -17.57 12.27
C LEU A 55 0.27 -17.05 13.65
N LEU A 56 1.58 -16.92 13.85
CA LEU A 56 2.19 -16.48 15.11
C LEU A 56 2.20 -14.95 15.25
N PRO A 57 2.39 -14.40 16.46
CA PRO A 57 2.38 -12.95 16.70
C PRO A 57 3.44 -12.15 15.93
N ASP A 58 4.56 -12.78 15.59
CA ASP A 58 5.64 -12.20 14.79
C ASP A 58 5.40 -12.30 13.27
N GLY A 59 4.26 -12.88 12.86
CA GLY A 59 3.91 -13.12 11.47
C GLY A 59 4.44 -14.43 10.91
N ALA A 60 5.21 -15.21 11.69
CA ALA A 60 5.68 -16.51 11.25
C ALA A 60 4.50 -17.49 11.06
N LEU A 61 4.67 -18.40 10.10
CA LEU A 61 3.71 -19.43 9.78
C LEU A 61 4.26 -20.78 10.22
N GLU A 62 3.51 -21.52 11.04
CA GLU A 62 3.91 -22.83 11.57
C GLU A 62 2.85 -23.89 11.25
N THR A 63 3.21 -24.92 10.48
CA THR A 63 2.28 -26.00 10.13
C THR A 63 1.90 -26.84 11.35
N LEU A 64 0.59 -26.98 11.58
CA LEU A 64 0.02 -27.87 12.60
C LEU A 64 -0.07 -29.28 12.03
N ARG A 65 0.83 -30.17 12.47
CA ARG A 65 0.78 -31.58 12.03
C ARG A 65 -0.46 -32.27 12.59
N GLN A 66 -0.99 -33.24 11.83
CA GLN A 66 -2.28 -33.86 12.13
C GLN A 66 -2.34 -34.59 13.49
N GLU A 67 -1.22 -35.14 13.95
CA GLU A 67 -1.14 -35.97 15.17
C GLU A 67 -0.17 -35.40 16.22
N GLU A 68 0.40 -34.21 15.98
CA GLU A 68 1.30 -33.53 16.91
C GLU A 68 0.51 -32.50 17.72
N LEU A 69 0.69 -32.49 19.04
CA LEU A 69 0.06 -31.51 19.91
C LEU A 69 0.74 -30.14 19.75
N PHE A 70 -0.07 -29.09 19.67
CA PHE A 70 0.34 -27.71 19.55
C PHE A 70 -0.44 -26.85 20.54
N ASP A 71 0.26 -26.12 21.41
CA ASP A 71 -0.36 -25.19 22.36
C ASP A 71 -0.53 -23.82 21.73
N LEU A 72 -1.74 -23.56 21.20
CA LEU A 72 -2.08 -22.29 20.56
C LEU A 72 -1.91 -21.10 21.52
N ARG A 73 -2.26 -21.29 22.79
CA ARG A 73 -2.20 -20.22 23.79
C ARG A 73 -0.77 -19.88 24.15
N ALA A 74 0.07 -20.87 24.44
CA ALA A 74 1.47 -20.64 24.79
C ALA A 74 2.25 -20.00 23.65
N LYS A 75 1.88 -20.30 22.40
CA LYS A 75 2.48 -19.72 21.19
C LYS A 75 1.87 -18.36 20.78
N GLY A 76 0.79 -17.92 21.44
CA GLY A 76 0.05 -16.71 21.05
C GLY A 76 -0.62 -16.82 19.67
N ALA A 77 -0.86 -18.05 19.20
CA ALA A 77 -1.46 -18.32 17.90
C ALA A 77 -2.99 -18.23 17.98
N GLU A 78 -3.52 -17.03 17.74
CA GLU A 78 -4.97 -16.78 17.74
C GLU A 78 -5.64 -17.06 16.38
N LYS A 79 -4.83 -17.25 15.34
CA LYS A 79 -5.26 -17.43 13.95
C LYS A 79 -4.67 -18.70 13.36
N VAL A 80 -5.51 -19.49 12.69
CA VAL A 80 -5.08 -20.66 11.92
C VAL A 80 -5.65 -20.58 10.52
N LEU A 81 -4.79 -20.75 9.51
CA LEU A 81 -5.19 -20.83 8.11
C LEU A 81 -5.46 -22.28 7.76
N VAL A 82 -6.56 -22.54 7.05
CA VAL A 82 -6.93 -23.87 6.57
C VAL A 82 -6.99 -23.87 5.05
N PHE A 83 -6.28 -24.82 4.45
CA PHE A 83 -6.17 -24.96 3.01
C PHE A 83 -6.55 -26.36 2.58
N ARG A 84 -7.20 -26.49 1.42
CA ARG A 84 -7.34 -27.78 0.75
C ARG A 84 -6.13 -28.00 -0.16
N THR A 85 -5.11 -28.67 0.38
CA THR A 85 -3.83 -28.93 -0.27
C THR A 85 -3.19 -30.16 0.37
N ASP A 86 -2.40 -30.90 -0.41
CA ASP A 86 -1.64 -32.06 0.05
C ASP A 86 -0.21 -31.71 0.51
N ARG A 87 0.21 -30.45 0.29
CA ARG A 87 1.57 -29.97 0.56
C ARG A 87 1.58 -28.48 0.91
N SER A 88 2.74 -28.05 1.38
CA SER A 88 3.10 -26.66 1.59
C SER A 88 4.32 -26.28 0.74
N PHE A 89 4.48 -24.98 0.51
CA PHE A 89 5.57 -24.38 -0.23
C PHE A 89 6.29 -23.38 0.65
N ARG A 90 7.63 -23.44 0.65
CA ARG A 90 8.47 -22.48 1.36
C ARG A 90 8.75 -21.28 0.48
N PHE A 91 8.78 -20.11 1.09
CA PHE A 91 9.21 -18.87 0.48
C PHE A 91 10.07 -18.06 1.45
N LYS A 92 10.74 -17.04 0.95
CA LYS A 92 11.37 -16.00 1.78
C LYS A 92 10.76 -14.64 1.49
N ILE A 93 10.52 -13.84 2.52
CA ILE A 93 10.14 -12.43 2.38
C ILE A 93 10.88 -11.58 3.40
N ASP A 94 11.58 -10.55 2.93
CA ASP A 94 12.46 -9.70 3.77
C ASP A 94 13.44 -10.55 4.62
N ASP A 95 14.07 -11.53 3.98
CA ASP A 95 14.97 -12.54 4.58
C ASP A 95 14.35 -13.48 5.63
N ARG A 96 13.05 -13.34 5.93
CA ARG A 96 12.31 -14.26 6.81
C ARG A 96 11.78 -15.45 6.02
N GLU A 97 11.85 -16.63 6.62
CA GLU A 97 11.28 -17.84 6.05
C GLU A 97 9.78 -17.91 6.34
N GLY A 98 9.01 -18.28 5.31
CA GLY A 98 7.58 -18.49 5.40
C GLY A 98 7.17 -19.81 4.76
N GLU A 99 6.01 -20.32 5.17
CA GLU A 99 5.40 -21.53 4.63
C GLU A 99 3.95 -21.25 4.23
N TRP A 100 3.58 -21.60 3.01
CA TRP A 100 2.25 -21.35 2.45
C TRP A 100 1.63 -22.64 1.93
N GLY A 101 0.32 -22.82 2.09
CA GLY A 101 -0.35 -24.05 1.66
C GLY A 101 -0.52 -24.14 0.14
N PRO A 102 -1.38 -23.30 -0.47
CA PRO A 102 -1.59 -23.29 -1.91
C PRO A 102 -0.30 -22.98 -2.67
N ASN A 103 -0.17 -23.48 -3.90
CA ASN A 103 0.97 -23.13 -4.75
C ASN A 103 0.92 -21.66 -5.19
N LEU A 104 -0.28 -21.08 -5.28
CA LEU A 104 -0.48 -19.68 -5.64
C LEU A 104 -0.58 -18.79 -4.39
N ILE A 105 0.17 -17.70 -4.37
CA ILE A 105 0.10 -16.65 -3.35
C ILE A 105 -0.06 -15.29 -4.01
N SER A 106 -0.94 -14.44 -3.48
CA SER A 106 -1.13 -13.09 -4.04
C SER A 106 -0.13 -12.09 -3.48
N GLY A 107 0.15 -11.02 -4.24
CA GLY A 107 0.94 -9.89 -3.76
C GLY A 107 0.40 -9.27 -2.47
N LEU A 108 -0.93 -9.17 -2.33
CA LEU A 108 -1.56 -8.67 -1.10
C LEU A 108 -1.27 -9.56 0.11
N VAL A 109 -1.32 -10.87 -0.08
CA VAL A 109 -1.02 -11.84 0.98
C VAL A 109 0.47 -11.79 1.33
N LEU A 110 1.37 -11.65 0.35
CA LEU A 110 2.80 -11.46 0.60
C LEU A 110 3.07 -10.20 1.47
N LYS A 111 2.47 -9.05 1.12
CA LYS A 111 2.60 -7.81 1.92
C LYS A 111 2.06 -7.97 3.34
N LYS A 112 0.92 -8.66 3.51
CA LYS A 112 0.35 -8.97 4.83
C LYS A 112 1.28 -9.88 5.65
N ASN A 113 1.88 -10.91 5.03
CA ASN A 113 2.87 -11.78 5.70
C ASN A 113 4.16 -11.03 6.06
N ALA A 114 4.58 -10.06 5.24
CA ALA A 114 5.68 -9.17 5.59
C ALA A 114 5.36 -8.22 6.75
N GLY A 115 4.08 -8.03 7.10
CA GLY A 115 3.66 -7.09 8.14
C GLY A 115 3.80 -5.62 7.72
N VAL A 116 3.86 -5.35 6.41
CA VAL A 116 3.91 -3.99 5.86
C VAL A 116 2.50 -3.50 5.49
N ASP A 117 2.29 -2.19 5.47
CA ASP A 117 1.04 -1.62 4.97
C ASP A 117 0.97 -1.78 3.45
N PRO A 118 0.00 -2.55 2.91
CA PRO A 118 -0.11 -2.81 1.48
C PRO A 118 -0.29 -1.54 0.63
N ARG A 119 -0.73 -0.44 1.25
CA ARG A 119 -0.95 0.85 0.59
C ARG A 119 0.33 1.64 0.35
N THR A 120 1.38 1.35 1.10
CA THR A 120 2.64 2.11 1.08
C THR A 120 3.82 1.29 0.62
N HIS A 121 3.67 -0.03 0.50
CA HIS A 121 4.72 -0.94 0.09
C HIS A 121 4.30 -1.72 -1.14
N ASP A 122 5.24 -1.91 -2.05
CA ASP A 122 5.21 -2.88 -3.12
C ASP A 122 6.00 -4.12 -2.71
N VAL A 123 5.74 -5.24 -3.41
CA VAL A 123 6.47 -6.49 -3.21
C VAL A 123 7.02 -6.96 -4.55
N TYR A 124 8.27 -7.39 -4.52
CA TYR A 124 9.02 -7.81 -5.69
C TYR A 124 9.49 -9.26 -5.50
N GLN A 125 9.56 -10.02 -6.58
CA GLN A 125 10.21 -11.32 -6.64
C GLN A 125 11.65 -11.16 -7.10
N GLU A 126 12.61 -11.70 -6.34
CA GLU A 126 14.03 -11.73 -6.72
C GLU A 126 14.23 -12.79 -7.82
N ILE A 127 14.60 -12.37 -9.03
CA ILE A 127 14.92 -13.29 -10.13
C ILE A 127 16.43 -13.42 -10.27
N ARG A 128 16.95 -14.62 -9.98
CA ARG A 128 18.39 -14.89 -10.09
C ARG A 128 18.91 -14.65 -11.51
N GLY A 129 19.77 -13.66 -11.68
CA GLY A 129 20.37 -13.31 -12.97
C GLY A 129 19.43 -12.56 -13.92
N GLY A 130 18.29 -12.08 -13.43
CA GLY A 130 17.33 -11.27 -14.17
C GLY A 130 16.95 -10.00 -13.40
N GLU A 131 15.99 -9.26 -13.91
CA GLU A 131 15.37 -8.13 -13.22
C GLU A 131 14.29 -8.63 -12.24
N ASP A 132 14.18 -7.95 -11.09
CA ASP A 132 13.17 -8.26 -10.09
C ASP A 132 11.77 -7.94 -10.60
N LEU A 133 10.82 -8.84 -10.34
CA LEU A 133 9.46 -8.71 -10.84
C LEU A 133 8.55 -8.06 -9.79
N LEU A 134 7.96 -6.90 -10.12
CA LEU A 134 6.91 -6.30 -9.30
C LEU A 134 5.66 -7.20 -9.30
N ILE A 135 5.13 -7.49 -8.12
CA ILE A 135 3.91 -8.25 -7.91
C ILE A 135 2.85 -7.29 -7.37
N ARG A 136 1.81 -7.03 -8.16
CA ARG A 136 0.65 -6.24 -7.71
C ARG A 136 -0.18 -7.04 -6.73
N ASP A 137 -1.04 -6.36 -5.97
CA ASP A 137 -1.85 -6.98 -4.90
C ASP A 137 -2.69 -8.19 -5.38
N GLY A 138 -3.20 -8.14 -6.61
CA GLY A 138 -3.99 -9.21 -7.22
C GLY A 138 -3.20 -10.21 -8.05
N ASP A 139 -1.90 -10.00 -8.27
CA ASP A 139 -1.08 -10.92 -9.05
C ASP A 139 -0.83 -12.19 -8.23
N LEU A 140 -0.96 -13.34 -8.88
CA LEU A 140 -0.74 -14.65 -8.28
C LEU A 140 0.64 -15.19 -8.67
N VAL A 141 1.47 -15.51 -7.68
CA VAL A 141 2.79 -16.10 -7.87
C VAL A 141 2.76 -17.58 -7.54
N ASP A 142 3.31 -18.40 -8.43
CA ASP A 142 3.44 -19.85 -8.25
C ASP A 142 4.74 -20.20 -7.49
N LEU A 143 4.56 -20.69 -6.26
CA LEU A 143 5.60 -21.15 -5.34
C LEU A 143 6.08 -22.58 -5.63
N SER A 144 5.48 -23.29 -6.60
CA SER A 144 5.83 -24.68 -6.92
C SER A 144 7.05 -24.84 -7.84
N LYS A 145 7.61 -23.73 -8.31
CA LYS A 145 8.81 -23.71 -9.15
C LYS A 145 10.03 -24.26 -8.42
N ALA A 146 11.03 -24.67 -9.18
CA ALA A 146 12.25 -25.25 -8.63
C ALA A 146 13.05 -24.20 -7.84
N GLY A 147 13.16 -24.42 -6.53
CA GLY A 147 13.89 -23.53 -5.62
C GLY A 147 13.00 -23.04 -4.49
N VAL A 148 13.50 -22.08 -3.72
CA VAL A 148 12.69 -21.31 -2.76
C VAL A 148 12.50 -19.94 -3.38
N GLU A 149 11.25 -19.57 -3.63
CA GLU A 149 10.93 -18.24 -4.14
C GLU A 149 11.26 -17.19 -3.07
N LYS A 150 11.87 -16.10 -3.52
CA LYS A 150 12.30 -15.02 -2.65
C LYS A 150 11.60 -13.74 -3.04
N PHE A 151 11.12 -13.04 -2.03
CA PHE A 151 10.44 -11.78 -2.14
C PHE A 151 11.09 -10.76 -1.23
N PHE A 152 10.91 -9.49 -1.58
CA PHE A 152 11.24 -8.39 -0.69
C PHE A 152 10.20 -7.29 -0.85
N THR A 153 9.92 -6.60 0.25
CA THR A 153 9.06 -5.43 0.25
C THR A 153 9.89 -4.18 0.11
N ALA A 154 9.39 -3.22 -0.65
CA ALA A 154 9.97 -1.90 -0.77
C ALA A 154 8.85 -0.86 -0.72
N ILE A 155 9.15 0.36 -0.29
CA ILE A 155 8.17 1.44 -0.32
C ILE A 155 7.73 1.66 -1.78
N ALA A 156 6.42 1.65 -2.00
CA ALA A 156 5.80 1.71 -3.32
C ALA A 156 6.14 3.05 -4.00
N GLN A 157 7.15 3.03 -4.86
CA GLN A 157 7.45 4.11 -5.80
C GLN A 157 6.76 3.76 -7.13
N THR A 158 5.46 4.03 -7.24
CA THR A 158 4.65 3.50 -8.36
C THR A 158 4.91 4.21 -9.69
N THR A 159 5.18 3.40 -10.72
CA THR A 159 5.10 3.78 -12.14
C THR A 159 4.07 2.87 -12.83
N GLU A 160 3.26 3.48 -13.70
CA GLU A 160 2.22 2.95 -14.61
C GLU A 160 0.82 2.61 -14.05
N GLY A 161 -0.18 3.32 -14.61
CA GLY A 161 -1.60 3.21 -14.27
C GLY A 161 -2.06 4.33 -13.33
N LEU A 162 -1.82 5.58 -13.73
CA LEU A 162 -1.80 6.75 -12.86
C LEU A 162 -3.20 7.13 -12.36
N SER A 163 -3.64 6.45 -11.30
CA SER A 163 -4.37 7.11 -10.24
C SER A 163 -3.41 7.39 -9.10
N ILE A 164 -3.26 8.67 -8.73
CA ILE A 164 -2.25 9.04 -7.75
C ILE A 164 -2.72 8.65 -6.35
N VAL A 165 -1.99 7.73 -5.72
CA VAL A 165 -2.00 7.60 -4.26
C VAL A 165 -0.90 8.54 -3.76
N LEU A 166 -1.28 9.74 -3.32
CA LEU A 166 -0.35 10.59 -2.60
C LEU A 166 0.13 9.84 -1.33
N PRO A 167 1.41 9.97 -0.94
CA PRO A 167 1.88 9.45 0.33
C PRO A 167 0.99 9.91 1.49
N PRO A 168 0.71 9.07 2.51
CA PRO A 168 -0.21 9.42 3.60
C PRO A 168 0.12 10.75 4.30
N ARG A 169 1.41 11.09 4.41
CA ARG A 169 1.88 12.37 4.97
C ARG A 169 1.46 13.58 4.13
N ASP A 170 1.45 13.44 2.81
CA ASP A 170 1.04 14.49 1.89
C ASP A 170 -0.48 14.70 1.90
N VAL A 171 -1.24 13.59 1.95
CA VAL A 171 -2.70 13.63 2.16
C VAL A 171 -3.04 14.36 3.45
N ALA A 172 -2.46 13.93 4.58
CA ALA A 172 -2.70 14.53 5.88
C ALA A 172 -2.34 16.03 5.92
N TYR A 173 -1.28 16.44 5.21
CA TYR A 173 -0.90 17.84 5.10
C TYR A 173 -1.93 18.66 4.31
N LEU A 174 -2.38 18.17 3.15
CA LEU A 174 -3.38 18.87 2.32
C LEU A 174 -4.72 18.99 3.04
N GLU A 175 -5.19 17.90 3.66
CA GLU A 175 -6.40 17.90 4.48
C GLU A 175 -6.27 18.83 5.69
N GLY A 176 -5.16 18.77 6.42
CA GLY A 176 -4.90 19.67 7.56
C GLY A 176 -4.82 21.15 7.17
N ARG A 177 -4.46 21.46 5.92
CA ARG A 177 -4.47 22.83 5.37
C ARG A 177 -5.80 23.20 4.71
N GLY A 178 -6.75 22.28 4.59
CA GLY A 178 -8.02 22.48 3.87
C GLY A 178 -7.82 22.72 2.37
N ILE A 179 -6.73 22.22 1.79
CA ILE A 179 -6.45 22.37 0.35
C ILE A 179 -7.17 21.25 -0.38
N ALA A 180 -8.20 21.59 -1.16
CA ALA A 180 -8.86 20.65 -2.04
C ALA A 180 -7.89 20.19 -3.14
N TYR A 181 -7.91 18.90 -3.47
CA TYR A 181 -7.08 18.35 -4.54
C TYR A 181 -7.81 17.22 -5.26
N GLU A 182 -7.44 17.00 -6.51
CA GLU A 182 -7.92 15.87 -7.32
C GLU A 182 -6.74 15.18 -8.01
N ASP A 183 -7.00 13.96 -8.47
CA ASP A 183 -6.08 13.24 -9.32
C ASP A 183 -5.86 14.01 -10.63
N GLY A 184 -4.61 14.40 -10.83
CA GLY A 184 -4.14 15.19 -11.94
C GLY A 184 -3.37 14.35 -12.94
N SER A 185 -3.69 13.08 -13.13
CA SER A 185 -2.87 12.18 -13.96
C SER A 185 -3.39 12.01 -15.40
N GLN A 186 -2.48 11.68 -16.32
CA GLN A 186 -2.78 11.28 -17.71
C GLN A 186 -1.87 10.11 -18.15
N PRO A 187 -2.17 9.40 -19.25
CA PRO A 187 -1.31 8.33 -19.73
C PRO A 187 0.17 8.77 -19.83
N GLY A 188 1.06 8.05 -19.15
CA GLY A 188 2.50 8.32 -19.11
C GLY A 188 2.96 9.47 -18.20
N GLN A 189 2.07 10.19 -17.51
CA GLN A 189 2.48 11.31 -16.65
C GLN A 189 1.59 11.50 -15.42
N ALA A 190 2.18 11.28 -14.23
CA ALA A 190 1.50 11.43 -12.95
C ALA A 190 1.34 12.91 -12.59
N GLY A 191 0.24 13.25 -11.93
CA GLY A 191 0.09 14.59 -11.36
C GLY A 191 -0.98 14.67 -10.29
N VAL A 192 -0.90 15.73 -9.49
CA VAL A 192 -1.96 16.16 -8.58
C VAL A 192 -2.38 17.58 -8.96
N VAL A 193 -3.69 17.83 -8.98
CA VAL A 193 -4.22 19.19 -9.15
C VAL A 193 -4.70 19.71 -7.81
N LEU A 194 -4.06 20.75 -7.30
CA LEU A 194 -4.51 21.51 -6.15
C LEU A 194 -5.57 22.52 -6.62
N LYS A 195 -6.75 22.51 -6.01
CA LYS A 195 -7.91 23.25 -6.49
C LYS A 195 -8.06 24.59 -5.79
N GLY A 196 -8.32 25.64 -6.58
CA GLY A 196 -8.74 26.94 -6.06
C GLY A 196 -7.74 27.61 -5.12
N ILE A 197 -6.44 27.49 -5.38
CA ILE A 197 -5.40 28.16 -4.58
C ILE A 197 -5.59 29.68 -4.70
N ALA A 198 -5.74 30.35 -3.56
CA ALA A 198 -5.90 31.81 -3.49
C ALA A 198 -4.63 32.52 -3.97
N LEU A 199 -4.80 33.55 -4.78
CA LEU A 199 -3.72 34.38 -5.31
C LEU A 199 -3.57 35.67 -4.49
N PRO A 200 -2.37 36.28 -4.45
CA PRO A 200 -2.16 37.56 -3.79
C PRO A 200 -3.10 38.66 -4.32
N ASP A 201 -3.80 39.32 -3.41
CA ASP A 201 -4.82 40.32 -3.72
C ASP A 201 -4.29 41.42 -4.65
N GLY A 202 -5.06 41.69 -5.72
CA GLY A 202 -4.76 42.74 -6.69
C GLY A 202 -3.53 42.51 -7.57
N LYS A 203 -2.74 41.46 -7.34
CA LYS A 203 -1.49 41.21 -8.08
C LYS A 203 -1.74 40.61 -9.46
N PHE A 204 -2.66 39.65 -9.54
CA PHE A 204 -2.98 38.94 -10.76
C PHE A 204 -4.35 39.36 -11.33
N ASP A 205 -4.61 38.95 -12.56
CA ASP A 205 -5.89 39.10 -13.26
C ASP A 205 -6.97 38.11 -12.78
N ALA A 206 -6.59 37.07 -12.02
CA ALA A 206 -7.47 36.15 -11.32
C ALA A 206 -7.32 36.23 -9.79
N ALA A 207 -8.35 35.82 -9.05
CA ALA A 207 -8.35 35.74 -7.59
C ALA A 207 -7.86 34.37 -7.06
N SER A 208 -7.99 33.32 -7.86
CA SER A 208 -7.54 31.97 -7.54
C SER A 208 -7.09 31.23 -8.80
N ALA A 209 -6.33 30.14 -8.62
CA ALA A 209 -5.94 29.24 -9.69
C ALA A 209 -5.88 27.78 -9.20
N ASP A 210 -6.21 26.86 -10.08
CA ASP A 210 -5.83 25.46 -9.95
C ASP A 210 -4.35 25.31 -10.28
N ILE A 211 -3.65 24.47 -9.51
CA ILE A 211 -2.22 24.25 -9.64
C ILE A 211 -1.98 22.77 -9.91
N LEU A 212 -1.48 22.45 -11.11
CA LEU A 212 -0.97 21.12 -11.43
C LEU A 212 0.47 21.01 -10.93
N VAL A 213 0.72 19.94 -10.18
CA VAL A 213 2.08 19.48 -9.84
C VAL A 213 2.26 18.11 -10.50
N VAL A 214 3.15 18.05 -11.49
CA VAL A 214 3.55 16.79 -12.13
C VAL A 214 4.45 16.03 -11.15
N LEU A 215 4.07 14.81 -10.80
CA LEU A 215 4.86 13.97 -9.90
C LEU A 215 5.78 13.07 -10.73
N PRO A 216 7.10 13.09 -10.51
CA PRO A 216 8.01 12.19 -11.21
C PRO A 216 7.84 10.75 -10.69
N PRO A 217 8.25 9.74 -11.49
CA PRO A 217 8.51 8.40 -10.97
C PRO A 217 9.45 8.47 -9.76
N GLY A 218 9.12 7.78 -8.67
CA GLY A 218 9.88 7.82 -7.43
C GLY A 218 9.52 8.96 -6.47
N TYR A 219 8.51 9.77 -6.76
CA TYR A 219 7.94 10.69 -5.77
C TYR A 219 7.50 9.92 -4.50
N PRO A 220 7.78 10.39 -3.27
CA PRO A 220 8.33 11.71 -2.90
C PRO A 220 9.86 11.80 -2.84
N ASP A 221 10.61 10.73 -3.09
CA ASP A 221 12.08 10.77 -3.06
C ASP A 221 12.67 11.49 -4.29
N CYS A 222 11.96 11.45 -5.41
CA CYS A 222 12.24 12.25 -6.60
C CYS A 222 11.47 13.59 -6.58
N PRO A 223 12.14 14.73 -6.83
CA PRO A 223 11.50 16.05 -6.78
C PRO A 223 10.57 16.35 -7.96
N PRO A 224 9.36 16.89 -7.72
CA PRO A 224 8.64 17.64 -8.74
C PRO A 224 9.45 18.87 -9.16
N ASP A 225 9.58 19.05 -10.48
CA ASP A 225 10.45 20.08 -11.02
C ASP A 225 9.79 21.47 -10.99
N MET A 226 8.59 21.57 -11.59
CA MET A 226 7.84 22.81 -11.81
C MET A 226 6.39 22.67 -11.32
N PHE A 227 5.65 23.77 -11.39
CA PHE A 227 4.20 23.77 -11.24
C PHE A 227 3.54 24.48 -12.43
N TYR A 228 2.25 24.25 -12.61
CA TYR A 228 1.50 24.80 -13.72
C TYR A 228 0.18 25.38 -13.25
N CYS A 229 -0.19 26.55 -13.75
CA CYS A 229 -1.41 27.24 -13.32
C CYS A 229 -2.52 27.12 -14.38
N LEU A 230 -3.74 27.03 -13.88
CA LEU A 230 -4.97 27.23 -14.64
C LEU A 230 -5.95 28.08 -13.80
N PRO A 231 -6.44 29.23 -14.28
CA PRO A 231 -6.17 29.82 -15.58
C PRO A 231 -4.73 30.35 -15.68
N TRP A 232 -4.37 30.83 -16.87
CA TRP A 232 -3.14 31.58 -17.08
C TRP A 232 -3.19 32.90 -16.35
N LEU A 233 -2.12 33.23 -15.63
CA LEU A 233 -2.03 34.40 -14.77
C LEU A 233 -1.19 35.50 -15.41
N LYS A 234 -1.74 36.72 -15.48
CA LYS A 234 -1.02 37.95 -15.84
C LYS A 234 -0.93 38.88 -14.65
N LEU A 235 0.16 39.64 -14.57
CA LEU A 235 0.32 40.70 -13.58
C LEU A 235 -0.57 41.89 -13.95
N ARG A 236 -1.47 42.26 -13.04
CA ARG A 236 -2.48 43.31 -13.29
C ARG A 236 -1.84 44.68 -13.60
N GLY A 237 -0.76 45.03 -12.91
CA GLY A 237 -0.09 46.32 -13.07
C GLY A 237 0.68 46.52 -14.39
N ALA A 238 1.02 45.44 -15.09
CA ALA A 238 1.84 45.49 -16.31
C ALA A 238 1.22 44.76 -17.52
N ASN A 239 0.05 44.12 -17.33
CA ASN A 239 -0.65 43.29 -18.32
C ASN A 239 0.27 42.30 -19.07
N ARG A 240 1.22 41.71 -18.34
CA ARG A 240 2.21 40.77 -18.87
C ARG A 240 2.27 39.51 -18.03
N TYR A 241 2.77 38.43 -18.63
CA TYR A 241 3.06 37.21 -17.88
C TYR A 241 4.23 37.44 -16.91
N PRO A 242 4.19 36.83 -15.71
CA PRO A 242 5.33 36.79 -14.82
C PRO A 242 6.58 36.22 -15.49
N ARG A 243 7.77 36.62 -15.03
CA ARG A 243 9.03 36.11 -15.57
C ARG A 243 9.07 34.58 -15.56
N ALA A 244 9.39 34.01 -16.72
CA ALA A 244 9.46 32.55 -16.96
C ALA A 244 8.16 31.80 -16.63
N ALA A 245 7.02 32.43 -16.94
CA ALA A 245 5.67 31.90 -16.80
C ALA A 245 4.81 32.15 -18.06
N ASP A 246 5.38 32.03 -19.25
CA ASP A 246 4.77 32.36 -20.54
C ASP A 246 4.69 31.17 -21.51
N GLN A 247 5.06 29.97 -21.05
CA GLN A 247 5.06 28.76 -21.87
C GLN A 247 3.85 27.87 -21.59
N GLN A 248 3.41 27.19 -22.66
CA GLN A 248 2.28 26.27 -22.62
C GLN A 248 2.70 24.87 -22.15
N HIS A 249 1.82 24.23 -21.38
CA HIS A 249 1.92 22.81 -21.04
C HIS A 249 0.57 22.12 -21.29
N PRO A 250 0.44 21.38 -22.40
CA PRO A 250 -0.76 20.58 -22.68
C PRO A 250 -0.85 19.42 -21.69
N PHE A 251 -1.96 19.34 -20.95
CA PHE A 251 -2.17 18.29 -19.96
C PHE A 251 -3.67 18.07 -19.72
N ARG A 252 -4.14 16.82 -19.82
CA ARG A 252 -5.56 16.41 -19.71
C ARG A 252 -6.52 17.27 -20.55
N GLY A 253 -6.14 17.55 -21.81
CA GLY A 253 -6.95 18.35 -22.73
C GLY A 253 -7.04 19.84 -22.38
N GLN A 254 -6.29 20.30 -21.38
CA GLN A 254 -6.19 21.70 -20.99
C GLN A 254 -4.79 22.23 -21.28
N ILE A 255 -4.68 23.55 -21.45
CA ILE A 255 -3.41 24.24 -21.69
C ILE A 255 -3.03 24.99 -20.43
N TRP A 256 -2.09 24.43 -19.68
CA TRP A 256 -1.62 25.01 -18.43
C TRP A 256 -0.49 26.01 -18.67
N GLN A 257 -0.43 27.04 -17.83
CA GLN A 257 0.67 27.99 -17.81
C GLN A 257 1.84 27.39 -17.06
N ARG A 258 2.98 27.15 -17.71
CA ARG A 258 4.17 26.59 -17.05
C ARG A 258 4.93 27.63 -16.27
N TRP A 259 5.14 27.39 -14.97
CA TRP A 259 5.98 28.22 -14.11
C TRP A 259 7.35 27.55 -13.88
N SER A 260 8.37 28.09 -14.54
CA SER A 260 9.73 27.54 -14.48
C SER A 260 10.41 27.99 -13.18
N ARG A 261 10.15 27.24 -12.10
CA ARG A 261 10.71 27.44 -10.76
C ARG A 261 11.26 26.10 -10.28
N HIS A 262 12.48 25.78 -10.71
CA HIS A 262 13.14 24.50 -10.45
C HIS A 262 13.56 24.31 -8.98
N ASN A 263 13.69 23.06 -8.52
CA ASN A 263 14.21 22.72 -7.19
C ASN A 263 15.49 21.91 -7.29
N ASN A 264 16.61 22.50 -6.87
CA ASN A 264 17.90 21.81 -6.89
C ASN A 264 18.32 21.31 -5.49
N THR A 265 17.50 21.52 -4.46
CA THR A 265 17.83 21.23 -3.05
C THR A 265 16.79 20.34 -2.37
N TRP A 266 16.09 19.50 -3.15
CA TRP A 266 15.14 18.53 -2.61
C TRP A 266 15.85 17.50 -1.72
N ARG A 267 15.25 17.18 -0.58
CA ARG A 267 15.76 16.21 0.38
C ARG A 267 14.88 14.94 0.32
N PRO A 268 15.36 13.85 -0.29
CA PRO A 268 14.67 12.56 -0.28
C PRO A 268 14.31 12.12 1.14
N GLY A 269 13.17 11.46 1.32
CA GLY A 269 12.62 11.06 2.61
C GLY A 269 12.15 12.19 3.55
N ILE A 270 12.42 13.47 3.23
CA ILE A 270 12.06 14.62 4.09
C ILE A 270 11.03 15.51 3.41
N ASP A 271 11.31 15.94 2.18
CA ASP A 271 10.46 16.83 1.39
C ASP A 271 9.32 16.07 0.72
N GLY A 272 8.23 16.78 0.42
CA GLY A 272 7.00 16.22 -0.14
C GLY A 272 6.07 17.34 -0.64
N ILE A 273 4.76 17.10 -0.68
CA ILE A 273 3.82 18.06 -1.28
C ILE A 273 3.80 19.37 -0.50
N HIS A 274 4.04 19.30 0.81
CA HIS A 274 4.16 20.46 1.68
C HIS A 274 5.26 21.43 1.24
N THR A 275 6.41 20.92 0.79
CA THR A 275 7.50 21.72 0.24
C THR A 275 7.09 22.35 -1.09
N MET A 276 6.39 21.61 -1.96
CA MET A 276 5.85 22.15 -3.21
C MET A 276 4.84 23.27 -2.96
N VAL A 277 3.87 23.07 -2.07
CA VAL A 277 2.87 24.09 -1.71
C VAL A 277 3.55 25.37 -1.23
N LYS A 278 4.55 25.28 -0.34
CA LYS A 278 5.29 26.46 0.12
C LYS A 278 6.07 27.16 -0.99
N ARG A 279 6.65 26.41 -1.93
CA ARG A 279 7.34 26.96 -3.10
C ARG A 279 6.38 27.66 -4.06
N ILE A 280 5.20 27.09 -4.29
CA ILE A 280 4.14 27.68 -5.10
C ILE A 280 3.67 29.00 -4.47
N GLU A 281 3.33 28.99 -3.18
CA GLU A 281 2.93 30.18 -2.41
C GLU A 281 3.98 31.31 -2.56
N ARG A 282 5.27 30.97 -2.36
CA ARG A 282 6.38 31.93 -2.49
C ARG A 282 6.53 32.45 -3.93
N ALA A 283 6.47 31.57 -4.93
CA ALA A 283 6.63 31.96 -6.33
C ALA A 283 5.51 32.91 -6.80
N LEU A 284 4.27 32.67 -6.37
CA LEU A 284 3.14 33.55 -6.65
C LEU A 284 3.28 34.90 -5.92
N ALA A 285 3.73 34.87 -4.65
CA ALA A 285 3.97 36.07 -3.86
C ALA A 285 5.10 36.95 -4.40
N GLU A 286 6.17 36.36 -4.96
CA GLU A 286 7.36 37.07 -5.47
C GLU A 286 7.32 37.37 -6.97
N ALA A 287 6.31 36.88 -7.71
CA ALA A 287 6.19 37.08 -9.15
C ALA A 287 6.32 38.55 -9.60
N ALA A 288 7.08 38.79 -10.69
CA ALA A 288 7.33 40.12 -11.28
C ALA A 288 7.43 40.06 -12.81
#